data_AF-A0ABD0RUE9-F1
#
_entry.id   AF-A0ABD0RUE9-F1
#
_cell.length_a   1.000
_cell.length_b   1.000
_cell.length_c   1.000
_cell.angle_alpha   90.00
_cell.angle_beta   90.00
_cell.angle_gamma   90.00
#
_symmetry.space_group_name_H-M   'P 1'
#
loop_
_entity.id
_entity.type
_entity.pdbx_description
1 polymer ?
#
loop_
_entity_poly.entity_id
_entity_poly.type
_entity_poly.pdbx_seq_one_letter_code
_entity_poly.pdbx_strand_id
1 'polypeptide(L)'
;KQGLYAGLVVSGGEPSCCSQCKTDFTCRWRRDKGGAVMCEQCMSSNQKKVLKAEHTNRLKAAFVKALQQEQELDKRVLQQATPPASSSSSSSSAHGMKVDQVKARAASLVQQTQGRSVQTVSRHIATIKQ
;
A
#
# COMPACT_ATOMS: atom_id res chain seq x y z
N LYS A 1 -61.24 25.21 -20.80
CA LYS A 1 -61.09 23.76 -21.09
C LYS A 1 -59.66 23.38 -20.75
N GLN A 2 -59.52 22.33 -19.97
CA GLN A 2 -58.34 21.97 -19.17
C GLN A 2 -57.21 21.43 -20.06
N GLY A 3 -55.98 21.62 -19.60
CA GLY A 3 -54.76 21.36 -20.37
C GLY A 3 -54.44 19.90 -20.62
N LEU A 4 -53.62 19.68 -21.64
CA LEU A 4 -53.00 18.40 -21.99
C LEU A 4 -51.51 18.65 -22.21
N TYR A 5 -50.73 18.55 -21.13
CA TYR A 5 -49.30 18.26 -21.22
C TYR A 5 -49.18 16.82 -21.70
N ALA A 6 -49.02 16.67 -23.02
CA ALA A 6 -48.79 15.37 -23.64
C ALA A 6 -47.56 14.73 -23.01
N GLY A 7 -47.76 13.53 -22.45
CA GLY A 7 -46.78 12.81 -21.66
C GLY A 7 -45.48 12.56 -22.39
N LEU A 8 -44.38 12.77 -21.67
CA LEU A 8 -43.16 12.04 -21.96
C LEU A 8 -43.50 10.55 -21.91
N VAL A 9 -43.51 9.93 -23.09
CA VAL A 9 -43.42 8.48 -23.24
C VAL A 9 -42.14 8.02 -22.56
N VAL A 10 -42.23 7.63 -21.29
CA VAL A 10 -41.25 6.75 -20.67
C VAL A 10 -41.37 5.43 -21.40
N SER A 11 -40.48 5.19 -22.36
CA SER A 11 -40.37 3.90 -23.03
C SER A 11 -40.33 2.81 -21.95
N GLY A 12 -41.22 1.82 -22.06
CA GLY A 12 -41.37 0.69 -21.13
C GLY A 12 -40.18 -0.28 -21.13
N GLY A 13 -38.97 0.25 -21.07
CA GLY A 13 -37.78 -0.50 -20.72
C GLY A 13 -37.79 -0.75 -19.21
N GLU A 14 -37.57 -2.00 -18.84
CA GLU A 14 -37.47 -2.45 -17.45
C GLU A 14 -36.57 -1.50 -16.65
N PRO A 15 -37.00 -1.02 -15.46
CA PRO A 15 -36.19 -0.12 -14.65
C PRO A 15 -34.86 -0.80 -14.34
N SER A 16 -33.76 -0.08 -14.58
CA SER A 16 -32.44 -0.59 -14.23
C SER A 16 -32.36 -0.78 -12.73
N CYS A 17 -32.00 -1.98 -12.29
CA CYS A 17 -31.86 -2.32 -10.88
C CYS A 17 -30.39 -2.59 -10.53
N CYS A 18 -29.96 -2.14 -9.35
CA CYS A 18 -28.63 -2.42 -8.84
C CYS A 18 -28.45 -3.93 -8.63
N SER A 19 -27.43 -4.52 -9.24
CA SER A 19 -27.12 -5.94 -9.09
C SER A 19 -26.90 -6.39 -7.64
N GLN A 20 -26.39 -5.52 -6.76
CA GLN A 20 -26.11 -5.86 -5.36
C GLN A 20 -27.26 -5.55 -4.40
N CYS A 21 -27.68 -4.29 -4.31
CA CYS A 21 -28.68 -3.89 -3.31
C CYS A 21 -30.12 -3.86 -3.86
N LYS A 22 -30.31 -4.19 -5.14
CA LYS A 22 -31.62 -4.24 -5.83
C LYS A 22 -32.42 -2.95 -5.83
N THR A 23 -31.83 -1.82 -5.43
CA THR A 23 -32.48 -0.51 -5.62
C THR A 23 -32.74 -0.27 -7.10
N ASP A 24 -33.87 0.34 -7.41
CA ASP A 24 -34.34 0.80 -8.71
C ASP A 24 -34.16 2.31 -8.89
N PHE A 25 -33.78 3.02 -7.81
CA PHE A 25 -33.52 4.45 -7.82
C PHE A 25 -32.08 4.76 -7.41
N THR A 26 -31.38 5.49 -8.27
CA THR A 26 -30.07 6.07 -7.96
C THR A 26 -29.81 7.26 -8.87
N CYS A 27 -29.00 8.22 -8.42
CA CYS A 27 -28.66 9.40 -9.22
C CYS A 27 -27.90 9.04 -10.51
N ARG A 28 -27.16 7.93 -10.51
CA ARG A 28 -26.39 7.47 -11.67
C ARG A 28 -26.13 5.96 -11.65
N TRP A 29 -26.54 5.29 -12.71
CA TRP A 29 -26.19 3.91 -13.00
C TRP A 29 -24.81 3.82 -13.65
N ARG A 30 -24.02 2.81 -13.27
CA ARG A 30 -22.74 2.50 -13.91
C ARG A 30 -22.58 0.99 -14.04
N ARG A 31 -21.63 0.55 -14.88
CA ARG A 31 -21.23 -0.86 -14.98
C ARG A 31 -19.89 -1.10 -14.31
N ASP A 32 -19.79 -2.17 -13.54
CA ASP A 32 -18.51 -2.66 -13.03
C ASP A 32 -17.72 -3.36 -14.16
N LYS A 33 -16.47 -3.72 -13.90
CA LYS A 33 -15.57 -4.45 -14.81
C LYS A 33 -16.18 -5.76 -15.33
N GLY A 34 -17.07 -6.39 -14.56
CA GLY A 34 -17.82 -7.59 -14.94
C GLY A 34 -19.13 -7.31 -15.70
N GLY A 35 -19.38 -6.06 -16.12
CA GLY A 35 -20.59 -5.67 -16.86
C GLY A 35 -21.85 -5.50 -16.01
N ALA A 36 -21.81 -5.82 -14.70
CA ALA A 36 -22.94 -5.70 -13.79
C ALA A 36 -23.35 -4.24 -13.56
N VAL A 37 -24.65 -3.95 -13.66
CA VAL A 37 -25.22 -2.63 -13.36
C VAL A 37 -25.22 -2.39 -11.85
N MET A 38 -24.67 -1.25 -11.44
CA MET A 38 -24.43 -0.89 -10.05
C MET A 38 -24.92 0.54 -9.77
N CYS A 39 -25.52 0.75 -8.61
CA CYS A 39 -25.82 2.09 -8.12
C CYS A 39 -24.55 2.78 -7.58
N GLU A 40 -24.58 4.11 -7.48
CA GLU A 40 -23.45 4.92 -7.03
C GLU A 40 -22.93 4.53 -5.64
N GLN A 41 -23.84 4.19 -4.72
CA GLN A 41 -23.50 3.84 -3.35
C GLN A 41 -22.76 2.49 -3.28
N CYS A 42 -23.23 1.48 -4.01
CA CYS A 42 -22.57 0.18 -4.07
C CYS A 42 -21.21 0.26 -4.75
N MET A 43 -21.08 1.04 -5.83
CA MET A 43 -19.79 1.25 -6.47
C MET A 43 -18.77 1.85 -5.51
N SER A 44 -19.15 2.94 -4.83
CA SER A 44 -18.27 3.61 -3.87
C SER A 44 -17.89 2.68 -2.71
N SER A 45 -18.86 1.89 -2.24
CA SER A 45 -18.64 0.91 -1.16
C SER A 45 -17.69 -0.21 -1.60
N ASN A 46 -17.84 -0.74 -2.81
CA ASN A 46 -16.95 -1.75 -3.36
C ASN A 46 -15.53 -1.21 -3.50
N GLN A 47 -15.36 0.00 -4.03
CA GLN A 47 -14.05 0.60 -4.16
C GLN A 47 -13.36 0.78 -2.79
N LYS A 48 -14.09 1.28 -1.79
CA LYS A 48 -13.57 1.40 -0.41
C LYS A 48 -13.19 0.03 0.16
N LYS A 49 -14.00 -1.01 -0.06
CA LYS A 49 -13.69 -2.38 0.40
C LYS A 49 -12.41 -2.91 -0.23
N VAL A 50 -12.22 -2.73 -1.53
CA VAL A 50 -11.00 -3.16 -2.24
C VAL A 50 -9.78 -2.44 -1.70
N LEU A 51 -9.83 -1.12 -1.56
CA LEU A 51 -8.72 -0.33 -1.02
C LEU A 51 -8.39 -0.72 0.42
N LYS A 52 -9.42 -0.89 1.27
CA LYS A 52 -9.22 -1.31 2.66
C LYS A 52 -8.61 -2.72 2.74
N ALA A 53 -9.04 -3.62 1.87
CA ALA A 53 -8.48 -4.97 1.79
C ALA A 53 -7.01 -4.94 1.37
N GLU A 54 -6.64 -4.14 0.37
CA GLU A 54 -5.25 -3.93 -0.06
C GLU A 54 -4.39 -3.38 1.08
N HIS A 55 -4.85 -2.32 1.73
CA HIS A 55 -4.14 -1.75 2.88
C HIS A 55 -3.94 -2.79 3.99
N THR A 56 -4.99 -3.51 4.34
CA THR A 56 -4.94 -4.55 5.37
C THR A 56 -4.01 -5.69 4.97
N ASN A 57 -4.02 -6.11 3.71
CA ASN A 57 -3.13 -7.14 3.19
C ASN A 57 -1.67 -6.70 3.30
N ARG A 58 -1.38 -5.45 2.93
CA ARG A 58 -0.04 -4.87 3.05
C ARG A 58 0.46 -4.88 4.48
N LEU A 59 -0.37 -4.52 5.46
CA LEU A 59 -0.01 -4.60 6.88
C LEU A 59 0.23 -6.04 7.32
N LYS A 60 -0.66 -6.97 6.98
CA LYS A 60 -0.49 -8.40 7.30
C LYS A 60 0.82 -8.96 6.75
N ALA A 61 1.18 -8.63 5.52
CA ALA A 61 2.44 -9.04 4.91
C ALA A 61 3.65 -8.46 5.64
N ALA A 62 3.57 -7.21 6.11
CA ALA A 62 4.64 -6.60 6.91
C ALA A 62 4.80 -7.30 8.26
N PHE A 63 3.70 -7.62 8.96
CA PHE A 63 3.76 -8.35 10.22
C PHE A 63 4.40 -9.73 10.08
N VAL A 64 4.01 -10.50 9.05
CA VAL A 64 4.62 -11.81 8.79
C VAL A 64 6.11 -11.69 8.53
N LYS A 65 6.53 -10.68 7.76
CA LYS A 65 7.97 -10.41 7.51
C LYS A 65 8.71 -10.01 8.78
N ALA A 66 8.11 -9.18 9.62
CA ALA A 66 8.70 -8.79 10.89
C ALA A 66 8.87 -10.00 11.82
N LEU A 67 7.84 -10.85 11.93
CA LEU A 67 7.92 -12.09 12.73
C LEU A 67 9.00 -13.04 12.21
N GLN A 68 9.13 -13.16 10.89
CA GLN A 68 10.20 -13.93 10.28
C GLN A 68 11.58 -13.34 10.60
N GLN A 69 11.69 -12.01 10.58
CA GLN A 69 12.92 -11.30 10.90
C GLN A 69 13.31 -11.49 12.37
N GLU A 70 12.34 -11.49 13.30
CA GLU A 70 12.59 -11.76 14.73
C GLU A 70 13.18 -13.16 14.94
N GLN A 71 12.59 -14.20 14.34
CA GLN A 71 13.08 -15.57 14.47
C GLN A 71 14.47 -15.79 13.84
N GLU A 72 14.74 -15.11 12.72
CA GLU A 72 16.05 -15.17 12.08
C GLU A 72 17.13 -14.49 12.95
N LEU A 73 16.80 -13.36 13.61
CA LEU A 73 17.73 -12.72 14.53
C LEU A 73 18.04 -13.61 15.74
N ASP A 74 17.03 -14.24 16.35
CA ASP A 74 17.24 -15.12 17.51
C ASP A 74 18.14 -16.31 17.18
N LYS A 75 17.96 -16.93 16.01
CA LYS A 75 18.84 -18.01 15.52
C LYS A 75 20.28 -17.53 15.33
N ARG A 76 20.48 -16.35 14.75
CA ARG A 76 21.83 -15.78 14.53
C ARG A 76 22.52 -15.42 15.85
N VAL A 77 21.79 -14.88 16.82
CA VAL A 77 22.31 -14.60 18.16
C VAL A 77 22.76 -15.90 18.85
N LEU A 78 21.95 -16.97 18.79
CA LEU A 78 22.31 -18.25 19.39
C LEU A 78 23.54 -18.89 18.72
N GLN A 79 23.66 -18.82 17.38
CA GLN A 79 24.84 -19.29 16.66
C GLN A 79 26.11 -18.47 16.94
N GLN A 80 25.98 -17.18 17.26
CA GLN A 80 27.12 -16.35 17.65
C GLN A 80 27.52 -16.51 19.13
N ALA A 81 26.63 -17.03 19.98
CA ALA A 81 26.94 -17.32 21.37
C ALA A 81 27.79 -18.59 21.57
N THR A 82 27.94 -19.44 20.55
CA THR A 82 28.96 -20.50 20.53
C THR A 82 30.29 -19.89 20.08
N PRO A 83 31.35 -19.89 20.91
CA PRO A 83 32.66 -19.44 20.45
C PRO A 83 33.09 -20.32 19.27
N PRO A 84 33.73 -19.77 18.22
CA PRO A 84 34.35 -20.62 17.22
C PRO A 84 35.35 -21.51 17.97
N ALA A 85 35.12 -22.83 17.93
CA ALA A 85 36.17 -23.78 18.23
C ALA A 85 37.28 -23.46 17.22
N SER A 86 38.28 -22.70 17.67
CA SER A 86 39.50 -22.45 16.95
C SER A 86 40.09 -23.80 16.60
N SER A 87 39.98 -24.15 15.32
CA SER A 87 40.97 -24.95 14.63
C SER A 87 42.34 -24.41 15.04
N SER A 88 43.12 -25.29 15.64
CA SER A 88 44.53 -25.11 15.96
C SER A 88 45.28 -24.47 14.79
N SER A 89 45.64 -23.20 14.92
CA SER A 89 46.76 -22.62 14.19
C SER A 89 47.36 -21.50 15.04
N SER A 90 48.51 -21.83 15.60
CA SER A 90 49.44 -20.95 16.30
C SER A 90 49.86 -19.76 15.44
N SER A 91 49.68 -18.54 15.92
CA SER A 91 50.71 -17.51 15.89
C SER A 91 50.28 -16.29 16.72
N SER A 92 51.13 -16.00 17.71
CA SER A 92 51.20 -14.81 18.54
C SER A 92 51.15 -13.51 17.74
N SER A 93 50.41 -12.50 18.22
CA SER A 93 50.91 -11.13 18.41
C SER A 93 49.88 -10.25 19.12
N ALA A 94 50.39 -9.48 20.08
CA ALA A 94 49.70 -8.52 20.93
C ALA A 94 49.04 -7.38 20.16
N HIS A 95 48.15 -6.64 20.85
CA HIS A 95 47.76 -5.21 20.75
C HIS A 95 46.29 -5.13 21.20
N GLY A 96 45.96 -4.69 22.41
CA GLY A 96 46.12 -3.31 22.86
C GLY A 96 44.71 -2.72 23.07
N MET A 97 44.32 -2.61 24.34
CA MET A 97 43.12 -1.93 24.83
C MET A 97 42.86 -0.61 24.11
N LYS A 98 41.62 -0.44 23.59
CA LYS A 98 41.01 0.87 23.40
C LYS A 98 39.48 0.75 23.47
N VAL A 99 38.96 1.29 24.56
CA VAL A 99 37.65 1.94 24.62
C VAL A 99 37.65 3.10 23.61
N ASP A 100 36.45 3.45 23.13
CA ASP A 100 36.11 4.54 22.20
C ASP A 100 36.02 4.19 20.70
N GLN A 101 34.80 3.85 20.24
CA GLN A 101 34.25 4.34 18.97
C GLN A 101 32.72 4.10 18.89
N VAL A 102 31.94 4.89 19.63
CA VAL A 102 30.50 5.05 19.39
C VAL A 102 30.28 6.29 18.53
N LYS A 103 30.73 6.27 17.27
CA LYS A 103 30.26 7.20 16.22
C LYS A 103 30.70 6.68 14.85
N ALA A 104 29.78 6.73 13.88
CA ALA A 104 29.95 6.42 12.46
C ALA A 104 29.68 4.96 12.01
N ARG A 105 28.46 4.47 12.25
CA ARG A 105 27.76 3.60 11.29
C ARG A 105 26.29 4.01 11.14
N ALA A 106 26.08 5.23 10.64
CA ALA A 106 24.77 5.76 10.29
C ALA A 106 24.66 6.18 8.81
N ALA A 107 25.53 5.69 7.92
CA ALA A 107 25.58 6.18 6.53
C ALA A 107 25.89 5.11 5.46
N SER A 108 25.51 3.83 5.64
CA SER A 108 25.64 2.86 4.53
C SER A 108 24.52 1.82 4.39
N LEU A 109 23.32 2.07 4.92
CA LEU A 109 22.15 1.22 4.63
C LEU A 109 20.94 1.97 4.05
N VAL A 110 21.14 3.12 3.42
CA VAL A 110 20.09 3.82 2.64
C VAL A 110 20.47 3.91 1.17
N GLN A 111 20.85 2.77 0.56
CA GLN A 111 20.97 2.71 -0.89
C GLN A 111 20.62 1.34 -1.44
N GLN A 112 19.40 0.86 -1.17
CA GLN A 112 18.76 -0.11 -2.06
C GLN A 112 17.24 -0.07 -1.98
N THR A 113 16.62 1.02 -2.46
CA THR A 113 15.29 0.92 -3.09
C THR A 113 15.24 1.85 -4.31
N GLN A 114 15.54 1.30 -5.48
CA GLN A 114 15.26 1.96 -6.76
C GLN A 114 13.78 1.76 -7.13
N GLY A 115 13.13 2.85 -7.56
CA GLY A 115 12.22 2.80 -8.70
C GLY A 115 10.72 2.64 -8.45
N ARG A 116 10.05 3.63 -7.83
CA ARG A 116 8.69 4.03 -8.24
C ARG A 116 8.61 5.55 -8.36
N SER A 117 8.56 6.00 -9.60
CA SER A 117 8.35 7.37 -10.05
C SER A 117 7.19 8.07 -9.34
N VAL A 118 7.49 9.13 -8.61
CA VAL A 118 6.54 10.18 -8.22
C VAL A 118 6.96 11.43 -8.97
N GLN A 119 6.18 11.85 -9.95
CA GLN A 119 6.38 13.13 -10.63
C GLN A 119 6.10 14.26 -9.64
N THR A 120 7.14 14.99 -9.26
CA THR A 120 7.00 16.23 -8.48
C THR A 120 6.50 17.32 -9.44
N VAL A 121 5.27 17.79 -9.22
CA VAL A 121 4.72 18.95 -9.93
C VAL A 121 5.52 20.18 -9.51
N SER A 122 6.44 20.61 -10.37
CA SER A 122 7.18 21.87 -10.23
C SER A 122 6.22 23.03 -10.52
N ARG A 123 5.67 23.64 -9.48
CA ARG A 123 4.90 24.90 -9.58
C ARG A 123 5.88 26.06 -9.78
N HIS A 124 6.02 26.51 -11.02
CA HIS A 124 6.65 27.81 -11.29
C HIS A 124 5.68 28.93 -10.90
N ILE A 125 5.99 29.64 -9.83
CA ILE A 125 5.47 30.98 -9.56
C ILE A 125 6.27 31.92 -10.48
N ALA A 126 5.63 32.45 -11.52
CA ALA A 126 6.20 33.52 -12.32
C ALA A 126 6.07 34.84 -11.55
N THR A 127 7.21 35.44 -11.21
CA THR A 127 7.28 36.78 -10.63
C THR A 127 7.33 37.82 -11.74
N ILE A 128 6.48 38.82 -11.57
CA ILE A 128 6.27 40.07 -12.31
C ILE A 128 7.58 40.78 -12.72
N LYS A 129 7.61 41.30 -13.95
CA LYS A 129 8.34 42.53 -14.31
C LYS A 129 7.46 43.44 -15.19
N GLN A 130 7.69 44.73 -14.98
CA GLN A 130 6.89 45.94 -15.26
C GLN A 130 6.42 46.13 -16.70
#